data_AF-A0A8J7F872-F1
#
_entry.id   AF-A0A8J7F872-F1
#
_cell.length_a   1.000
_cell.length_b   1.000
_cell.length_c   1.000
_cell.angle_alpha   90.00
_cell.angle_beta   90.00
_cell.angle_gamma   90.00
#
_symmetry.space_group_name_H-M   'P 1'
#
loop_
_entity.id
_entity.type
_entity.pdbx_description
1 polymer ?
#
loop_
_entity_poly.entity_id
_entity_poly.type
_entity_poly.pdbx_seq_one_letter_code
_entity_poly.pdbx_strand_id
1 'polypeptide(L)'
;MHDDLIRHFLKATSQNQDIYPLFLEHLDKLNNSFSLELREFARQQFLTQPTKAVDLARIIVKFSKLMQNFEQGNPAVNLEIAIAGYESALTVITRETFPQGWTSIQQTLVNAYQQRQDILSTTITELRNNTVQTQNQIKDLTEQFKQEKQQYCDLKTQFLKVMEFQEYSKSAIDLQPIVTAIKEIKSSVQQFNTVIFYDIENLTLGSSEPQFNFSLRDIIENIKRYNLVNQIAGQYAYADWSNFKLQKIKNDIQKLGIEPMQIFGFNHHKNAADIQLVIDAVELIHRKPSLEVFAIVSGDGGFSCLAKKLHEYGKVVIGCGYENQTNKVLAAVCDYFFRLPDPLQQKKISNPITTVEEPKRRNNS
;
A
#
# COMPACT_ATOMS: atom_id res chain seq x y z
N MET A 1 -6.99 38.35 44.89
CA MET A 1 -7.67 37.05 45.09
C MET A 1 -7.13 36.30 46.32
N HIS A 2 -6.01 36.72 46.91
CA HIS A 2 -5.36 36.05 48.03
C HIS A 2 -5.61 36.70 49.41
N ASP A 3 -6.51 37.69 49.52
CA ASP A 3 -6.73 38.45 50.78
C ASP A 3 -7.02 37.51 51.97
N ASP A 4 -7.94 36.56 51.79
CA ASP A 4 -8.28 35.56 52.80
C ASP A 4 -7.10 34.65 53.16
N LEU A 5 -6.28 34.28 52.17
CA LEU A 5 -5.11 33.42 52.35
C LEU A 5 -3.99 34.16 53.09
N ILE A 6 -3.74 35.42 52.75
CA ILE A 6 -2.79 36.30 53.45
C ILE A 6 -3.22 36.45 54.91
N ARG A 7 -4.50 36.74 55.18
CA ARG A 7 -5.04 36.80 56.54
C ARG A 7 -4.86 35.49 57.28
N HIS A 8 -5.12 34.36 56.62
CA HIS A 8 -4.97 33.04 57.21
C HIS A 8 -3.52 32.76 57.63
N PHE A 9 -2.55 33.00 56.74
CA PHE A 9 -1.13 32.81 57.04
C PHE A 9 -0.62 33.75 58.12
N LEU A 10 -0.98 35.03 58.09
CA LEU A 10 -0.57 35.98 59.12
C LEU A 10 -1.18 35.64 60.49
N LYS A 11 -2.44 35.16 60.51
CA LYS A 11 -3.07 34.66 61.73
C LYS A 11 -2.33 33.44 62.28
N ALA A 12 -2.06 32.43 61.47
CA ALA A 12 -1.30 31.24 61.86
C ALA A 12 0.11 31.61 62.39
N THR A 13 0.77 32.55 61.70
CA THR A 13 2.08 33.09 62.10
C THR A 13 2.02 33.77 63.47
N SER A 14 1.00 34.60 63.71
CA SER A 14 0.82 35.29 65.00
C SER A 14 0.56 34.32 66.15
N GLN A 15 -0.05 33.17 65.87
CA GLN A 15 -0.36 32.11 66.82
C GLN A 15 0.80 31.13 67.03
N ASN A 16 1.96 31.37 66.39
CA ASN A 16 3.13 30.49 66.41
C ASN A 16 2.82 29.05 65.96
N GLN A 17 1.84 28.87 65.07
CA GLN A 17 1.53 27.58 64.48
C GLN A 17 2.64 27.16 63.51
N ASP A 18 2.79 25.85 63.31
CA ASP A 18 3.63 25.33 62.24
C ASP A 18 2.96 25.64 60.89
N ILE A 19 3.57 26.58 60.15
CA ILE A 19 2.98 27.13 58.93
C ILE A 19 3.45 26.39 57.67
N TYR A 20 4.49 25.56 57.75
CA TYR A 20 5.02 24.86 56.58
C TYR A 20 4.01 23.88 55.95
N PRO A 21 3.20 23.12 56.71
CA PRO A 21 2.10 22.34 56.12
C PRO A 21 1.11 23.21 55.35
N LEU A 22 0.77 24.38 55.88
CA LEU A 22 -0.16 25.32 55.23
C LEU A 22 0.42 25.89 53.93
N PHE A 23 1.74 26.12 53.87
CA PHE A 23 2.41 26.51 52.63
C PHE A 23 2.39 25.40 51.58
N LEU A 24 2.64 24.15 52.01
CA LEU A 24 2.61 22.98 51.14
C LEU A 24 1.23 22.77 50.49
N GLU A 25 0.15 22.97 51.26
CA GLU A 25 -1.23 22.87 50.76
C GLU A 25 -1.59 23.94 49.72
N HIS A 26 -0.83 25.03 49.64
CA HIS A 26 -1.14 26.21 48.83
C HIS A 26 0.02 26.64 47.92
N LEU A 27 0.90 25.70 47.53
CA LEU A 27 2.06 25.99 46.68
C LEU A 27 1.69 26.67 45.35
N ASP A 28 0.54 26.30 44.78
CA ASP A 28 0.01 26.87 43.53
C ASP A 28 -0.32 28.38 43.66
N LYS A 29 -0.63 28.83 44.87
CA LYS A 29 -0.99 30.22 45.18
C LYS A 29 0.20 31.05 45.64
N LEU A 30 1.30 30.42 46.05
CA LEU A 30 2.56 31.09 46.36
C LEU A 30 3.30 31.41 45.06
N ASN A 31 2.96 32.56 44.46
CA ASN A 31 3.49 33.03 43.17
C ASN A 31 3.82 34.54 43.22
N ASN A 32 4.33 35.11 42.11
CA ASN A 32 4.69 36.53 42.05
C ASN A 32 3.49 37.48 42.25
N SER A 33 2.25 37.04 41.99
CA SER A 33 1.06 37.85 42.30
C SER A 33 0.84 37.93 43.82
N PHE A 34 1.16 36.86 44.55
CA PHE A 34 1.04 36.82 46.01
C PHE A 34 1.92 37.88 46.69
N SER A 35 3.16 38.08 46.23
CA SER A 35 4.05 39.11 46.80
C SER A 35 3.51 40.53 46.56
N LEU A 36 2.93 40.79 45.39
CA LEU A 36 2.26 42.07 45.08
C LEU A 36 1.01 42.28 45.95
N GLU A 37 0.18 41.24 46.10
CA GLU A 37 -1.02 41.29 46.93
C GLU A 37 -0.69 41.44 48.42
N LEU A 38 0.42 40.86 48.91
CA LEU A 38 0.91 41.07 50.26
C LEU A 38 1.31 42.54 50.51
N ARG A 39 1.97 43.20 49.55
CA ARG A 39 2.31 44.63 49.65
C ARG A 39 1.04 45.48 49.72
N GLU A 40 0.08 45.23 48.84
CA GLU A 40 -1.19 45.96 48.83
C GLU A 40 -1.99 45.72 50.12
N PHE A 41 -2.06 44.47 50.57
CA PHE A 41 -2.69 44.11 51.84
C PHE A 41 -2.08 44.90 53.00
N ALA A 42 -0.75 44.86 53.14
CA ALA A 42 -0.05 45.54 54.23
C ALA A 42 -0.29 47.05 54.18
N ARG A 43 -0.15 47.66 53.00
CA ARG A 43 -0.41 49.08 52.77
C ARG A 43 -1.83 49.48 53.23
N GLN A 44 -2.84 48.72 52.83
CA GLN A 44 -4.23 48.99 53.19
C GLN A 44 -4.48 48.83 54.70
N GLN A 45 -3.92 47.79 55.32
CA GLN A 45 -4.09 47.58 56.76
C GLN A 45 -3.38 48.65 57.59
N PHE A 46 -2.19 49.11 57.17
CA PHE A 46 -1.47 50.17 57.87
C PHE A 46 -2.18 51.52 57.79
N LEU A 47 -2.82 51.83 56.65
CA LEU A 47 -3.61 53.05 56.48
C LEU A 47 -4.91 53.02 57.30
N THR A 48 -5.60 51.88 57.32
CA THR A 48 -6.92 51.76 57.96
C THR A 48 -6.85 51.51 59.47
N GLN A 49 -5.76 50.92 59.98
CA GLN A 49 -5.57 50.65 61.41
C GLN A 49 -4.17 51.07 61.90
N PRO A 50 -3.83 52.37 61.93
CA PRO A 50 -2.49 52.84 62.28
C PRO A 50 -2.02 52.39 63.67
N THR A 51 -2.93 52.28 64.64
CA THR A 51 -2.61 51.85 66.02
C THR A 51 -2.16 50.40 66.12
N LYS A 52 -2.52 49.55 65.15
CA LYS A 52 -2.09 48.14 65.08
C LYS A 52 -1.01 47.89 64.03
N ALA A 53 -0.61 48.92 63.29
CA ALA A 53 0.27 48.77 62.13
C ALA A 53 1.64 48.18 62.50
N VAL A 54 2.22 48.59 63.63
CA VAL A 54 3.51 48.08 64.11
C VAL A 54 3.43 46.60 64.46
N ASP A 55 2.38 46.15 65.15
CA ASP A 55 2.24 44.74 65.54
C ASP A 55 1.98 43.86 64.32
N LEU A 56 1.16 44.32 63.38
CA LEU A 56 0.96 43.64 62.11
C LEU A 56 2.27 43.57 61.29
N ALA A 57 3.06 44.64 61.26
CA ALA A 57 4.36 44.66 60.60
C ALA A 57 5.34 43.63 61.21
N ARG A 58 5.35 43.46 62.54
CA ARG A 58 6.14 42.41 63.19
C ARG A 58 5.69 41.00 62.78
N ILE A 59 4.38 40.77 62.68
CA ILE A 59 3.83 39.50 62.21
C ILE A 59 4.24 39.25 60.75
N ILE A 60 4.15 40.26 59.89
CA ILE A 60 4.57 40.18 58.48
C ILE A 60 6.06 39.86 58.38
N VAL A 61 6.92 40.49 59.18
CA VAL A 61 8.37 40.17 59.22
C VAL A 61 8.61 38.72 59.63
N LYS A 62 7.88 38.22 60.63
CA LYS A 62 7.99 36.83 61.06
C LYS A 62 7.55 35.86 59.96
N PHE A 63 6.43 36.15 59.30
CA PHE A 63 5.95 35.39 58.15
C PHE A 63 6.97 35.39 57.02
N SER A 64 7.52 36.55 56.66
CA SER A 64 8.56 36.68 55.63
C SER A 64 9.80 35.83 55.93
N LYS A 65 10.24 35.77 57.19
CA LYS A 65 11.36 34.90 57.59
C LYS A 65 11.04 33.42 57.41
N LEU A 66 9.83 33.00 57.78
CA LEU A 66 9.39 31.61 57.60
C LEU A 66 9.30 31.27 56.10
N MET A 67 8.74 32.17 55.29
CA MET A 67 8.66 32.00 53.83
C MET A 67 10.05 31.94 53.19
N GLN A 68 10.98 32.80 53.58
CA GLN A 68 12.35 32.79 53.07
C GLN A 68 13.08 31.46 53.34
N ASN A 69 12.80 30.83 54.49
CA ASN A 69 13.40 29.55 54.89
C ASN A 69 12.62 28.33 54.40
N PHE A 70 11.55 28.51 53.63
CA PHE A 70 10.73 27.41 53.14
C PHE A 70 11.38 26.80 51.88
N GLU A 71 12.00 25.62 52.04
CA GLU A 71 12.79 24.96 51.00
C GLU A 71 11.94 24.18 49.98
N GLN A 72 10.71 23.80 50.35
CA GLN A 72 9.85 22.95 49.52
C GLN A 72 9.04 23.73 48.46
N GLY A 73 9.14 25.07 48.46
CA GLY A 73 8.53 25.94 47.44
C GLY A 73 9.52 26.39 46.36
N ASN A 74 9.09 27.29 45.47
CA ASN A 74 10.01 27.91 44.52
C ASN A 74 10.90 28.95 45.26
N PRO A 75 12.22 28.76 45.36
CA PRO A 75 13.07 29.63 46.17
C PRO A 75 13.07 31.09 45.73
N ALA A 76 12.99 31.34 44.42
CA ALA A 76 12.93 32.70 43.88
C ALA A 76 11.63 33.41 44.30
N VAL A 77 10.50 32.71 44.18
CA VAL A 77 9.18 33.26 44.55
C VAL A 77 9.07 33.47 46.06
N ASN A 78 9.51 32.49 46.86
CA ASN A 78 9.52 32.59 48.32
C ASN A 78 10.31 33.81 48.77
N LEU A 79 11.44 34.07 48.12
CA LEU A 79 12.28 35.23 48.37
C LEU A 79 11.60 36.55 47.98
N GLU A 80 10.89 36.63 46.85
CA GLU A 80 10.12 37.82 46.47
C GLU A 80 8.98 38.11 47.47
N ILE A 81 8.29 37.08 47.96
CA ILE A 81 7.27 37.22 49.00
C ILE A 81 7.89 37.73 50.31
N ALA A 82 9.05 37.20 50.70
CA ALA A 82 9.75 37.64 51.89
C ALA A 82 10.18 39.11 51.80
N ILE A 83 10.81 39.51 50.68
CA ILE A 83 11.21 40.89 50.37
C ILE A 83 10.00 41.83 50.44
N ALA A 84 8.88 41.46 49.82
CA ALA A 84 7.65 42.24 49.86
C ALA A 84 7.18 42.52 51.29
N GLY A 85 7.24 41.53 52.18
CA GLY A 85 6.87 41.72 53.58
C GLY A 85 7.88 42.56 54.37
N TYR A 86 9.20 42.41 54.13
CA TYR A 86 10.22 43.24 54.78
C TYR A 86 10.11 44.71 54.38
N GLU A 87 9.97 45.00 53.07
CA GLU A 87 9.77 46.36 52.55
C GLU A 87 8.49 46.98 53.12
N SER A 88 7.39 46.21 53.15
CA SER A 88 6.13 46.67 53.73
C SER A 88 6.29 47.03 55.20
N ALA A 89 6.94 46.18 55.99
CA ALA A 89 7.16 46.44 57.42
C ALA A 89 8.04 47.68 57.68
N LEU A 90 9.03 47.94 56.82
CA LEU A 90 9.90 49.12 56.92
C LEU A 90 9.20 50.45 56.63
N THR A 91 7.97 50.43 56.07
CA THR A 91 7.17 51.66 55.92
C THR A 91 6.64 52.20 57.25
N VAL A 92 6.53 51.34 58.27
CA VAL A 92 5.99 51.70 59.60
C VAL A 92 6.99 51.49 60.74
N ILE A 93 7.92 50.53 60.59
CA ILE A 93 9.04 50.33 61.52
C ILE A 93 10.20 51.20 61.00
N THR A 94 10.35 52.41 61.54
CA THR A 94 11.37 53.38 61.09
C THR A 94 12.56 53.44 62.04
N ARG A 95 13.63 54.10 61.59
CA ARG A 95 14.83 54.34 62.40
C ARG A 95 14.53 55.19 63.63
N GLU A 96 13.60 56.15 63.56
CA GLU A 96 13.24 56.99 64.71
C GLU A 96 12.34 56.28 65.72
N THR A 97 11.41 55.45 65.22
CA THR A 97 10.37 54.82 66.05
C THR A 97 10.83 53.51 66.68
N PHE A 98 11.62 52.71 65.97
CA PHE A 98 12.10 51.39 66.44
C PHE A 98 13.51 51.07 65.90
N PRO A 99 14.58 51.75 66.38
CA PRO A 99 15.92 51.66 65.81
C PRO A 99 16.47 50.23 65.66
N GLN A 100 16.34 49.41 66.71
CA GLN A 100 16.85 48.03 66.72
C GLN A 100 16.08 47.12 65.75
N GLY A 101 14.76 47.25 65.71
CA GLY A 101 13.90 46.50 64.79
C GLY A 101 14.17 46.88 63.33
N TRP A 102 14.32 48.18 63.07
CA TRP A 102 14.67 48.69 61.75
C TRP A 102 16.01 48.13 61.25
N THR A 103 17.07 48.18 62.07
CA THR A 103 18.39 47.63 61.68
C THR A 103 18.32 46.12 61.41
N SER A 104 17.59 45.36 62.23
CA SER A 104 17.43 43.92 62.02
C SER A 104 16.71 43.59 60.70
N ILE A 105 15.63 44.32 60.38
CA ILE A 105 14.88 44.11 59.13
C ILE A 105 15.73 44.54 57.93
N GLN A 106 16.42 45.69 58.01
CA GLN A 106 17.34 46.15 56.96
C GLN A 106 18.43 45.12 56.66
N GLN A 107 19.07 44.55 57.68
CA GLN A 107 20.08 43.50 57.47
C GLN A 107 19.48 42.26 56.81
N THR A 108 18.28 41.85 57.24
CA THR A 108 17.58 40.69 56.66
C THR A 108 17.22 40.95 55.19
N LEU A 109 16.77 42.17 54.87
CA LEU A 109 16.44 42.60 53.52
C LEU A 109 17.68 42.65 52.60
N VAL A 110 18.82 43.14 53.10
CA VAL A 110 20.10 43.10 52.37
C VAL A 110 20.48 41.66 52.03
N ASN A 111 20.41 40.74 53.00
CA ASN A 111 20.69 39.33 52.76
C ASN A 111 19.71 38.73 51.73
N ALA A 112 18.44 39.11 51.78
CA ALA A 112 17.44 38.66 50.81
C ALA A 112 17.74 39.17 49.39
N TYR A 113 18.17 40.42 49.22
CA TYR A 113 18.58 40.92 47.91
C TYR A 113 19.87 40.27 47.38
N GLN A 114 20.82 39.93 48.26
CA GLN A 114 22.01 39.17 47.87
C GLN A 114 21.64 37.77 47.37
N GLN A 115 20.81 37.04 48.12
CA GLN A 115 20.27 35.75 47.67
C GLN A 115 19.55 35.87 46.32
N ARG A 116 18.79 36.96 46.12
CA ARG A 116 18.07 37.21 44.86
C ARG A 116 19.06 37.41 43.72
N GLN A 117 20.13 38.17 43.94
CA GLN A 117 21.19 38.37 42.95
C GLN A 117 21.88 37.05 42.58
N ASP A 118 22.14 36.17 43.56
CA ASP A 118 22.76 34.87 43.34
C ASP A 118 21.87 33.93 42.50
N ILE A 119 20.56 33.88 42.83
CA ILE A 119 19.56 33.11 42.06
C ILE A 119 19.49 33.64 40.62
N LEU A 120 19.42 34.96 40.44
CA LEU A 120 19.38 35.59 39.11
C LEU A 120 20.65 35.32 38.32
N SER A 121 21.82 35.42 38.95
CA SER A 121 23.12 35.14 38.32
C SER A 121 23.21 33.69 37.84
N THR A 122 22.78 32.74 38.68
CA THR A 122 22.73 31.31 38.35
C THR A 122 21.77 31.06 37.18
N THR A 123 20.55 31.60 37.27
CA THR A 123 19.52 31.45 36.22
C THR A 123 19.99 32.04 34.88
N ILE A 124 20.60 33.23 34.89
CA ILE A 124 21.16 33.86 33.69
C ILE A 124 22.27 32.99 33.08
N THR A 125 23.13 32.42 33.92
CA THR A 125 24.21 31.54 33.47
C THR A 125 23.67 30.27 32.83
N GLU A 126 22.67 29.63 33.45
CA GLU A 126 22.00 28.45 32.91
C GLU A 126 21.30 28.75 31.57
N LEU A 127 20.54 29.84 31.51
CA LEU A 127 19.89 30.28 30.27
C LEU A 127 20.89 30.57 29.16
N ARG A 128 22.03 31.19 29.49
CA ARG A 128 23.11 31.46 28.54
C ARG A 128 23.72 30.16 28.01
N ASN A 129 24.00 29.20 28.88
CA ASN A 129 24.54 27.90 28.50
C ASN A 129 23.57 27.14 27.58
N ASN A 130 22.29 27.09 27.95
CA ASN A 130 21.24 26.47 27.14
C ASN A 130 21.11 27.15 25.76
N THR A 131 21.21 28.47 25.72
CA THR A 131 21.16 29.24 24.46
C THR A 131 22.34 28.88 23.56
N VAL A 132 23.57 28.84 24.10
CA VAL A 132 24.78 28.46 23.34
C VAL A 132 24.68 27.02 22.84
N GLN A 133 24.20 26.09 23.68
CA GLN A 133 23.99 24.70 23.27
C GLN A 133 22.98 24.61 22.11
N THR A 134 21.87 25.32 22.22
CA THR A 134 20.83 25.35 21.17
C THR A 134 21.38 25.97 19.87
N GLN A 135 22.18 27.03 19.96
CA GLN A 135 22.85 27.63 18.80
C GLN A 135 23.80 26.64 18.11
N ASN A 136 24.57 25.88 18.88
CA ASN A 136 25.44 24.83 18.32
C ASN A 136 24.62 23.74 17.63
N GLN A 137 23.54 23.27 18.24
CA GLN A 137 22.63 22.28 17.61
C GLN A 137 22.02 22.80 16.30
N ILE A 138 21.57 24.05 16.27
CA ILE A 138 21.04 24.68 15.05
C ILE A 138 22.13 24.76 13.98
N LYS A 139 23.36 25.12 14.35
CA LYS A 139 24.49 25.18 13.42
C LYS A 139 24.81 23.80 12.83
N ASP A 140 24.84 22.76 13.66
CA ASP A 140 25.07 21.38 13.22
C ASP A 140 23.96 20.90 12.28
N LEU A 141 22.69 21.12 12.64
CA LEU A 141 21.55 20.82 11.78
C LEU A 141 21.62 21.59 10.45
N THR A 142 22.03 22.86 10.48
CA THR A 142 22.17 23.68 9.27
C THR A 142 23.23 23.09 8.34
N GLU A 143 24.35 22.61 8.86
CA GLU A 143 25.38 21.97 8.06
C GLU A 143 24.91 20.60 7.51
N GLN A 144 24.16 19.82 8.30
CA GLN A 144 23.52 18.58 7.83
C GLN A 144 22.55 18.85 6.67
N PHE A 145 21.65 19.83 6.82
CA PHE A 145 20.74 20.22 5.74
C PHE A 145 21.47 20.68 4.47
N LYS A 146 22.61 21.37 4.63
CA LYS A 146 23.45 21.78 3.50
C LYS A 146 24.07 20.58 2.79
N GLN A 147 24.52 19.57 3.52
CA GLN A 147 25.03 18.31 2.97
C GLN A 147 23.93 17.52 2.25
N GLU A 148 22.77 17.35 2.88
CA GLU A 148 21.62 16.67 2.25
C GLU A 148 21.14 17.39 0.99
N LYS A 149 21.11 18.74 1.02
CA LYS A 149 20.80 19.54 -0.17
C LYS A 149 21.81 19.30 -1.29
N GLN A 150 23.10 19.21 -0.97
CA GLN A 150 24.12 18.90 -1.97
C GLN A 150 23.92 17.50 -2.55
N GLN A 151 23.67 16.50 -1.69
CA GLN A 151 23.36 15.13 -2.13
C GLN A 151 22.13 15.08 -3.03
N TYR A 152 21.07 15.83 -2.70
CA TYR A 152 19.89 15.95 -3.56
C TYR A 152 20.23 16.59 -4.92
N CYS A 153 21.05 17.65 -4.95
CA CYS A 153 21.50 18.24 -6.21
C CYS A 153 22.32 17.26 -7.06
N ASP A 154 23.20 16.48 -6.43
CA ASP A 154 24.01 15.47 -7.10
C ASP A 154 23.12 14.35 -7.66
N LEU A 155 22.18 13.85 -6.85
CA LEU A 155 21.21 12.83 -7.26
C LEU A 155 20.29 13.33 -8.37
N LYS A 156 19.80 14.57 -8.27
CA LYS A 156 19.00 15.22 -9.31
C LYS A 156 19.79 15.32 -10.62
N THR A 157 21.08 15.66 -10.55
CA THR A 157 21.98 15.71 -11.71
C THR A 157 22.17 14.32 -12.32
N GLN A 158 22.37 13.29 -11.49
CA GLN A 158 22.45 11.91 -11.97
C GLN A 158 21.14 11.44 -12.60
N PHE A 159 19.99 11.76 -12.00
CA PHE A 159 18.69 11.44 -12.55
C PHE A 159 18.44 12.14 -13.89
N LEU A 160 18.79 13.42 -14.02
CA LEU A 160 18.74 14.16 -15.29
C LEU A 160 19.59 13.48 -16.37
N LYS A 161 20.81 13.02 -16.04
CA LYS A 161 21.63 12.24 -16.99
C LYS A 161 20.98 10.92 -17.40
N VAL A 162 20.31 10.23 -16.48
CA VAL A 162 19.56 9.00 -16.80
C VAL A 162 18.35 9.31 -17.70
N MET A 163 17.63 10.40 -17.43
CA MET A 163 16.51 10.86 -18.26
C MET A 163 16.98 11.30 -19.65
N GLU A 164 18.09 12.02 -19.75
CA GLU A 164 18.74 12.35 -21.02
C GLU A 164 19.15 11.08 -21.77
N PHE A 165 19.69 10.06 -21.09
CA PHE A 165 19.98 8.77 -21.70
C PHE A 165 18.71 8.05 -22.19
N GLN A 166 17.59 8.16 -21.46
CA GLN A 166 16.29 7.65 -21.91
C GLN A 166 15.75 8.43 -23.12
N GLU A 167 15.97 9.73 -23.22
CA GLU A 167 15.63 10.53 -24.41
C GLU A 167 16.55 10.23 -25.60
N TYR A 168 17.85 10.01 -25.38
CA TYR A 168 18.77 9.49 -26.40
C TYR A 168 18.39 8.08 -26.86
N SER A 169 17.81 7.24 -25.99
CA SER A 169 17.24 5.94 -26.41
C SER A 169 15.96 6.07 -27.25
N LYS A 170 15.35 7.26 -27.30
CA LYS A 170 14.20 7.59 -28.16
C LYS A 170 14.58 8.29 -29.47
N SER A 171 15.82 8.75 -29.64
CA SER A 171 16.35 9.22 -30.93
C SER A 171 17.29 8.18 -31.55
N ALA A 172 16.63 7.25 -32.27
CA ALA A 172 17.19 6.41 -33.34
C ALA A 172 18.25 5.37 -32.96
N ILE A 173 17.88 4.38 -32.15
CA ILE A 173 18.07 3.03 -32.66
C ILE A 173 16.79 2.71 -33.41
N ASP A 174 16.83 2.86 -34.73
CA ASP A 174 15.84 2.21 -35.57
C ASP A 174 15.99 0.70 -35.31
N LEU A 175 15.09 0.17 -34.48
CA LEU A 175 15.02 -1.25 -34.20
C LEU A 175 14.27 -1.97 -35.31
N GLN A 176 13.68 -1.28 -36.30
CA GLN A 176 13.02 -1.96 -37.42
C GLN A 176 13.96 -2.91 -38.17
N PRO A 177 15.24 -2.61 -38.45
CA PRO A 177 16.17 -3.56 -39.05
C PRO A 177 16.44 -4.76 -38.14
N ILE A 178 16.52 -4.58 -36.81
CA ILE A 178 16.75 -5.69 -35.87
C ILE A 178 15.47 -6.52 -35.69
N VAL A 179 14.30 -5.90 -35.59
CA VAL A 179 13.00 -6.56 -35.52
C VAL A 179 12.66 -7.26 -36.84
N THR A 180 13.04 -6.66 -37.96
CA THR A 180 12.94 -7.25 -39.30
C THR A 180 13.94 -8.38 -39.45
N ALA A 181 15.19 -8.23 -39.02
CA ALA A 181 16.18 -9.30 -38.99
C ALA A 181 15.79 -10.43 -38.03
N ILE A 182 15.18 -10.15 -36.87
CA ILE A 182 14.65 -11.17 -35.95
C ILE A 182 13.42 -11.84 -36.56
N LYS A 183 12.55 -11.11 -37.28
CA LYS A 183 11.45 -11.70 -38.05
C LYS A 183 11.96 -12.54 -39.21
N GLU A 184 13.02 -12.12 -39.89
CA GLU A 184 13.69 -12.83 -40.98
C GLU A 184 14.48 -14.04 -40.47
N ILE A 185 15.06 -13.96 -39.28
CA ILE A 185 15.70 -15.09 -38.57
C ILE A 185 14.63 -16.06 -38.07
N LYS A 186 13.53 -15.58 -37.48
CA LYS A 186 12.37 -16.42 -37.12
C LYS A 186 11.67 -17.03 -38.33
N SER A 187 11.61 -16.33 -39.46
CA SER A 187 11.01 -16.86 -40.69
C SER A 187 11.97 -17.76 -41.47
N SER A 188 13.29 -17.57 -41.33
CA SER A 188 14.32 -18.45 -41.90
C SER A 188 14.60 -19.69 -41.06
N VAL A 189 14.28 -19.66 -39.75
CA VAL A 189 14.14 -20.87 -38.94
C VAL A 189 12.68 -21.31 -38.97
N GLN A 190 12.28 -21.99 -40.04
CA GLN A 190 10.99 -22.72 -40.07
C GLN A 190 11.02 -23.84 -39.03
N GLN A 191 10.74 -23.51 -37.77
CA GLN A 191 10.67 -24.49 -36.71
C GLN A 191 9.29 -25.13 -36.68
N PHE A 192 9.26 -26.43 -36.92
CA PHE A 192 8.09 -27.26 -36.66
C PHE A 192 7.83 -27.31 -35.15
N ASN A 193 6.87 -26.51 -34.67
CA ASN A 193 6.57 -26.35 -33.25
C ASN A 193 5.13 -26.74 -32.88
N THR A 194 4.28 -27.06 -33.85
CA THR A 194 2.85 -27.31 -33.62
C THR A 194 2.48 -28.75 -33.94
N VAL A 195 1.67 -29.40 -33.11
CA VAL A 195 1.05 -30.69 -33.40
C VAL A 195 -0.46 -30.59 -33.26
N ILE A 196 -1.21 -31.29 -34.12
CA ILE A 196 -2.67 -31.31 -34.10
C ILE A 196 -3.17 -32.75 -33.88
N PHE A 197 -4.03 -32.93 -32.90
CA PHE A 197 -4.70 -34.19 -32.60
C PHE A 197 -6.18 -34.06 -32.92
N TYR A 198 -6.68 -34.89 -33.83
CA TYR A 198 -8.08 -34.94 -34.23
C TYR A 198 -8.76 -36.13 -33.58
N ASP A 199 -9.75 -35.83 -32.76
CA ASP A 199 -10.70 -36.81 -32.29
C ASP A 199 -11.85 -36.88 -33.31
N ILE A 200 -11.77 -37.87 -34.19
CA ILE A 200 -12.71 -38.01 -35.31
C ILE A 200 -14.09 -38.44 -34.82
N GLU A 201 -14.16 -39.18 -33.70
CA GLU A 201 -15.44 -39.58 -33.12
C GLU A 201 -16.20 -38.36 -32.61
N ASN A 202 -15.53 -37.44 -31.91
CA ASN A 202 -16.15 -36.17 -31.49
C ASN A 202 -16.50 -35.26 -32.68
N LEU A 203 -15.64 -35.16 -33.70
CA LEU A 203 -15.96 -34.38 -34.90
C LEU A 203 -17.13 -34.96 -35.71
N THR A 204 -17.37 -36.26 -35.62
CA THR A 204 -18.48 -36.93 -36.32
C THR A 204 -19.73 -37.14 -35.46
N LEU A 205 -19.74 -36.60 -34.24
CA LEU A 205 -20.82 -36.65 -33.25
C LEU A 205 -21.11 -38.04 -32.67
N GLY A 206 -20.16 -38.98 -32.71
CA GLY A 206 -20.22 -40.26 -31.99
C GLY A 206 -21.48 -41.11 -32.21
N SER A 207 -22.24 -40.84 -33.28
CA SER A 207 -23.54 -41.48 -33.54
C SER A 207 -23.41 -42.61 -34.54
N SER A 208 -24.41 -43.49 -34.61
CA SER A 208 -24.47 -44.56 -35.60
C SER A 208 -24.40 -44.05 -37.05
N GLU A 209 -24.63 -42.76 -37.30
CA GLU A 209 -24.44 -42.09 -38.59
C GLU A 209 -23.49 -40.88 -38.46
N PRO A 210 -22.18 -41.06 -38.75
CA PRO A 210 -21.18 -39.99 -38.70
C PRO A 210 -21.60 -38.78 -39.54
N GLN A 211 -21.58 -37.59 -38.93
CA GLN A 211 -21.84 -36.33 -39.63
C GLN A 211 -20.52 -35.69 -40.07
N PHE A 212 -20.46 -35.18 -41.30
CA PHE A 212 -19.26 -34.60 -41.89
C PHE A 212 -19.42 -33.10 -42.13
N ASN A 213 -20.06 -32.42 -41.20
CA ASN A 213 -20.35 -30.99 -41.27
C ASN A 213 -19.20 -30.19 -40.65
N PHE A 214 -17.97 -30.48 -41.09
CA PHE A 214 -16.74 -29.80 -40.72
C PHE A 214 -15.76 -29.86 -41.89
N SER A 215 -14.84 -28.90 -41.94
CA SER A 215 -13.74 -28.89 -42.90
C SER A 215 -12.43 -29.01 -42.13
N LEU A 216 -11.70 -30.10 -42.35
CA LEU A 216 -10.35 -30.28 -41.78
C LEU A 216 -9.41 -29.15 -42.23
N ARG A 217 -9.56 -28.67 -43.46
CA ARG A 217 -8.81 -27.53 -43.98
C ARG A 217 -9.10 -26.26 -43.18
N ASP A 218 -10.37 -25.97 -42.93
CA ASP A 218 -10.76 -24.76 -42.20
C ASP A 218 -10.26 -24.83 -40.76
N ILE A 219 -10.30 -26.01 -40.13
CA ILE A 219 -9.73 -26.21 -38.78
C ILE A 219 -8.23 -25.88 -38.78
N ILE A 220 -7.47 -26.40 -39.74
CA ILE A 220 -6.03 -26.13 -39.87
C ILE A 220 -5.76 -24.64 -40.10
N GLU A 221 -6.50 -24.00 -41.01
CA GLU A 221 -6.34 -22.59 -41.32
C GLU A 221 -6.67 -21.71 -40.12
N ASN A 222 -7.68 -22.04 -39.33
CA ASN A 222 -8.01 -21.30 -38.12
C ASN A 222 -6.96 -21.49 -37.02
N ILE A 223 -6.43 -22.70 -36.83
CA ILE A 223 -5.33 -22.94 -35.89
C ILE A 223 -4.09 -22.12 -36.30
N LYS A 224 -3.77 -22.05 -37.59
CA LYS A 224 -2.65 -21.26 -38.13
C LYS A 224 -2.78 -19.74 -37.94
N ARG A 225 -3.96 -19.21 -37.62
CA ARG A 225 -4.16 -17.77 -37.37
C ARG A 225 -3.56 -17.31 -36.04
N TYR A 226 -3.33 -18.21 -35.10
CA TYR A 226 -2.72 -17.86 -33.82
C TYR A 226 -1.22 -17.62 -34.02
N ASN A 227 -0.75 -16.47 -33.54
CA ASN A 227 0.63 -15.98 -33.73
C ASN A 227 1.74 -16.88 -33.16
N LEU A 228 1.40 -17.85 -32.32
CA LEU A 228 2.32 -18.83 -31.72
C LEU A 228 2.49 -20.10 -32.56
N VAL A 229 1.61 -20.31 -33.55
CA VAL A 229 1.68 -21.45 -34.47
C VAL A 229 2.66 -21.12 -35.60
N ASN A 230 3.80 -21.83 -35.63
CA ASN A 230 4.76 -21.77 -36.74
C ASN A 230 4.39 -22.84 -37.78
N GLN A 231 5.26 -23.83 -37.98
CA GLN A 231 4.98 -24.97 -38.87
C GLN A 231 4.38 -26.15 -38.10
N ILE A 232 3.46 -26.86 -38.75
CA ILE A 232 2.82 -28.05 -38.18
C ILE A 232 3.76 -29.24 -38.36
N ALA A 233 4.29 -29.74 -37.24
CA ALA A 233 5.23 -30.84 -37.13
C ALA A 233 4.58 -32.22 -37.36
N GLY A 234 3.27 -32.31 -37.09
CA GLY A 234 2.52 -33.56 -37.20
C GLY A 234 1.04 -33.33 -36.98
N GLN A 235 0.23 -34.18 -37.60
CA GLN A 235 -1.22 -34.17 -37.52
C GLN A 235 -1.69 -35.60 -37.41
N TYR A 236 -2.46 -35.92 -36.37
CA TYR A 236 -2.85 -37.30 -36.07
C TYR A 236 -4.35 -37.39 -35.87
N ALA A 237 -5.02 -38.26 -36.61
CA ALA A 237 -6.46 -38.44 -36.52
C ALA A 237 -6.80 -39.81 -35.93
N TYR A 238 -7.45 -39.81 -34.78
CA TYR A 238 -7.75 -41.00 -33.99
C TYR A 238 -9.18 -41.45 -34.29
N ALA A 239 -9.31 -42.66 -34.82
CA ALA A 239 -10.59 -43.27 -35.15
C ALA A 239 -10.45 -44.78 -35.35
N ASP A 240 -11.58 -45.50 -35.37
CA ASP A 240 -11.63 -46.81 -36.01
C ASP A 240 -11.76 -46.66 -37.54
N TRP A 241 -10.64 -46.67 -38.27
CA TRP A 241 -10.61 -46.57 -39.73
C TRP A 241 -11.11 -47.84 -40.46
N SER A 242 -11.43 -48.92 -39.73
CA SER A 242 -12.16 -50.06 -40.28
C SER A 242 -13.61 -49.70 -40.60
N ASN A 243 -14.13 -48.60 -40.00
CA ASN A 243 -15.47 -48.10 -40.27
C ASN A 243 -15.58 -47.52 -41.69
N PHE A 244 -16.28 -48.24 -42.56
CA PHE A 244 -16.50 -47.85 -43.96
C PHE A 244 -17.13 -46.45 -44.12
N LYS A 245 -17.87 -45.95 -43.11
CA LYS A 245 -18.50 -44.62 -43.15
C LYS A 245 -17.48 -43.48 -43.14
N LEU A 246 -16.29 -43.71 -42.58
CA LEU A 246 -15.20 -42.74 -42.54
C LEU A 246 -14.43 -42.61 -43.87
N GLN A 247 -14.75 -43.43 -44.88
CA GLN A 247 -14.12 -43.31 -46.21
C GLN A 247 -14.32 -41.94 -46.85
N LYS A 248 -15.37 -41.20 -46.46
CA LYS A 248 -15.66 -39.84 -46.99
C LYS A 248 -14.54 -38.83 -46.69
N ILE A 249 -13.89 -38.93 -45.53
CA ILE A 249 -12.81 -38.01 -45.13
C ILE A 249 -11.40 -38.52 -45.47
N LYS A 250 -11.29 -39.77 -45.95
CA LYS A 250 -9.99 -40.40 -46.27
C LYS A 250 -9.18 -39.58 -47.28
N ASN A 251 -9.84 -39.05 -48.30
CA ASN A 251 -9.18 -38.22 -49.32
C ASN A 251 -8.66 -36.90 -48.72
N ASP A 252 -9.41 -36.28 -47.82
CA ASP A 252 -9.00 -35.04 -47.17
C ASP A 252 -7.84 -35.27 -46.20
N ILE A 253 -7.87 -36.36 -45.44
CA ILE A 253 -6.78 -36.79 -44.56
C ILE A 253 -5.48 -36.96 -45.35
N GLN A 254 -5.54 -37.69 -46.48
CA GLN A 254 -4.38 -37.89 -47.34
C GLN A 254 -3.86 -36.59 -47.95
N LYS A 255 -4.76 -35.74 -48.48
CA LYS A 255 -4.38 -34.45 -49.08
C LYS A 255 -3.79 -33.46 -48.09
N LEU A 256 -4.24 -33.49 -46.84
CA LEU A 256 -3.79 -32.59 -45.78
C LEU A 256 -2.59 -33.14 -45.00
N GLY A 257 -2.09 -34.33 -45.33
CA GLY A 257 -0.97 -34.96 -44.64
C GLY A 257 -1.27 -35.32 -43.19
N ILE A 258 -2.53 -35.69 -42.90
CA ILE A 258 -2.96 -36.14 -41.57
C ILE A 258 -2.71 -37.64 -41.47
N GLU A 259 -2.02 -38.07 -40.43
CA GLU A 259 -1.72 -39.48 -40.18
C GLU A 259 -2.90 -40.15 -39.47
N PRO A 260 -3.52 -41.18 -40.09
CA PRO A 260 -4.62 -41.91 -39.47
C PRO A 260 -4.10 -42.88 -38.39
N MET A 261 -4.47 -42.65 -37.14
CA MET A 261 -4.20 -43.53 -36.01
C MET A 261 -5.36 -44.51 -35.85
N GLN A 262 -5.12 -45.79 -36.17
CA GLN A 262 -6.12 -46.85 -36.05
C GLN A 262 -6.33 -47.24 -34.60
N ILE A 263 -7.57 -47.09 -34.14
CA ILE A 263 -8.01 -47.53 -32.82
C ILE A 263 -8.82 -48.81 -32.97
N PHE A 264 -8.36 -49.89 -32.36
CA PHE A 264 -9.11 -51.14 -32.30
C PHE A 264 -10.08 -51.08 -31.12
N GLY A 265 -11.38 -51.10 -31.41
CA GLY A 265 -12.40 -51.20 -30.38
C GLY A 265 -12.33 -52.54 -29.68
N PHE A 266 -11.75 -52.58 -28.48
CA PHE A 266 -11.94 -53.73 -27.58
C PHE A 266 -13.38 -53.65 -27.05
N ASN A 267 -14.18 -54.68 -27.33
CA ASN A 267 -15.59 -54.81 -26.95
C ASN A 267 -15.94 -53.95 -25.71
N HIS A 268 -16.73 -52.89 -25.94
CA HIS A 268 -17.32 -51.97 -24.96
C HIS A 268 -16.56 -50.72 -24.47
N HIS A 269 -15.39 -50.35 -24.98
CA HIS A 269 -14.70 -49.13 -24.48
C HIS A 269 -14.82 -47.93 -25.43
N LYS A 270 -15.82 -47.07 -25.18
CA LYS A 270 -16.08 -45.80 -25.89
C LYS A 270 -14.96 -44.74 -25.79
N ASN A 271 -13.86 -45.03 -25.09
CA ASN A 271 -12.81 -44.05 -24.76
C ASN A 271 -11.41 -44.49 -25.24
N ALA A 272 -11.32 -45.53 -26.10
CA ALA A 272 -10.03 -46.05 -26.55
C ALA A 272 -9.24 -45.01 -27.37
N ALA A 273 -9.94 -44.24 -28.21
CA ALA A 273 -9.34 -43.15 -28.99
C ALA A 273 -8.81 -42.04 -28.09
N ASP A 274 -9.59 -41.61 -27.09
CA ASP A 274 -9.21 -40.57 -26.14
C ASP A 274 -7.94 -40.96 -25.37
N ILE A 275 -7.89 -42.19 -24.87
CA ILE A 275 -6.75 -42.71 -24.12
C ILE A 275 -5.50 -42.74 -25.00
N GLN A 276 -5.61 -43.26 -26.23
CA GLN A 276 -4.48 -43.31 -27.15
C GLN A 276 -3.97 -41.90 -27.49
N LEU A 277 -4.88 -40.95 -27.77
CA LEU A 277 -4.53 -39.56 -28.05
C LEU A 277 -3.77 -38.94 -26.87
N VAL A 278 -4.24 -39.15 -25.64
CA VAL A 278 -3.58 -38.64 -24.42
C VAL A 278 -2.18 -39.22 -24.26
N ILE A 279 -2.02 -40.53 -24.47
CA ILE A 279 -0.71 -41.20 -24.39
C ILE A 279 0.25 -40.62 -25.42
N ASP A 280 -0.17 -40.54 -26.69
CA ASP A 280 0.67 -40.05 -27.79
C ASP A 280 1.04 -38.58 -27.59
N ALA A 281 0.10 -37.76 -27.10
CA ALA A 281 0.38 -36.36 -26.77
C ALA A 281 1.43 -36.23 -25.66
N VAL A 282 1.30 -36.98 -24.56
CA VAL A 282 2.26 -36.95 -23.46
C VAL A 282 3.62 -37.50 -23.88
N GLU A 283 3.66 -38.54 -24.71
CA GLU A 283 4.89 -39.07 -25.26
C GLU A 283 5.60 -38.04 -26.17
N LEU A 284 4.84 -37.34 -27.02
CA LEU A 284 5.37 -36.33 -27.94
C LEU A 284 6.00 -35.14 -27.20
N ILE A 285 5.49 -34.74 -26.04
CA ILE A 285 6.11 -33.71 -25.19
C ILE A 285 7.57 -34.07 -24.87
N HIS A 286 7.82 -35.34 -24.53
CA HIS A 286 9.13 -35.81 -24.10
C HIS A 286 10.04 -36.14 -25.29
N ARG A 287 9.49 -36.73 -26.35
CA ARG A 287 10.27 -37.09 -27.56
C ARG A 287 10.66 -35.88 -28.40
N LYS A 288 9.83 -34.84 -28.44
CA LYS A 288 10.03 -33.66 -29.28
C LYS A 288 9.87 -32.37 -28.43
N PRO A 289 10.89 -31.99 -27.65
CA PRO A 289 10.84 -30.78 -26.81
C PRO A 289 10.57 -29.49 -27.60
N SER A 290 10.90 -29.47 -28.90
CA SER A 290 10.66 -28.36 -29.83
C SER A 290 9.17 -28.10 -30.13
N LEU A 291 8.28 -29.04 -29.79
CA LEU A 291 6.84 -28.82 -29.88
C LEU A 291 6.44 -27.87 -28.74
N GLU A 292 5.90 -26.72 -29.10
CA GLU A 292 5.45 -25.69 -28.17
C GLU A 292 3.93 -25.60 -28.15
N VAL A 293 3.26 -25.90 -29.26
CA VAL A 293 1.82 -25.75 -29.42
C VAL A 293 1.15 -27.09 -29.69
N PHE A 294 0.13 -27.41 -28.90
CA PHE A 294 -0.65 -28.64 -28.96
C PHE A 294 -2.11 -28.28 -29.23
N ALA A 295 -2.59 -28.59 -30.43
CA ALA A 295 -3.99 -28.39 -30.80
C ALA A 295 -4.78 -29.68 -30.59
N ILE A 296 -5.84 -29.61 -29.77
CA ILE A 296 -6.76 -30.70 -29.49
C ILE A 296 -8.09 -30.38 -30.16
N VAL A 297 -8.41 -31.12 -31.21
CA VAL A 297 -9.66 -30.99 -31.94
C VAL A 297 -10.68 -31.97 -31.36
N SER A 298 -11.24 -31.58 -30.22
CA SER A 298 -12.36 -32.24 -29.54
C SER A 298 -13.11 -31.25 -28.66
N GLY A 299 -14.41 -31.48 -28.47
CA GLY A 299 -15.24 -30.77 -27.50
C GLY A 299 -15.31 -31.44 -26.12
N ASP A 300 -14.76 -32.66 -25.98
CA ASP A 300 -14.94 -33.48 -24.79
C ASP A 300 -14.16 -32.94 -23.57
N GLY A 301 -14.86 -32.80 -22.45
CA GLY A 301 -14.28 -32.41 -21.16
C GLY A 301 -13.19 -33.37 -20.66
N GLY A 302 -13.17 -34.62 -21.12
CA GLY A 302 -12.13 -35.61 -20.80
C GLY A 302 -10.70 -35.13 -21.09
N PHE A 303 -10.52 -34.28 -22.11
CA PHE A 303 -9.21 -33.73 -22.46
C PHE A 303 -8.74 -32.58 -21.56
N SER A 304 -9.56 -32.11 -20.60
CA SER A 304 -9.16 -31.05 -19.66
C SER A 304 -7.94 -31.43 -18.82
N CYS A 305 -7.81 -32.72 -18.47
CA CYS A 305 -6.64 -33.23 -17.75
C CYS A 305 -5.38 -33.19 -18.62
N LEU A 306 -5.48 -33.53 -19.91
CA LEU A 306 -4.38 -33.42 -20.86
C LEU A 306 -3.95 -31.97 -21.04
N ALA A 307 -4.91 -31.05 -21.21
CA ALA A 307 -4.62 -29.62 -21.35
C ALA A 307 -3.86 -29.06 -20.14
N LYS A 308 -4.30 -29.39 -18.91
CA LYS A 308 -3.55 -29.04 -17.68
C LYS A 308 -2.15 -29.64 -17.67
N LYS A 309 -2.02 -30.91 -18.08
CA LYS A 309 -0.70 -31.57 -18.12
C LYS A 309 0.24 -30.90 -19.11
N LEU A 310 -0.27 -30.50 -20.28
CA LEU A 310 0.48 -29.75 -21.29
C LEU A 310 0.96 -28.40 -20.73
N HIS A 311 0.12 -27.70 -19.97
CA HIS A 311 0.52 -26.47 -19.25
C HIS A 311 1.60 -26.71 -18.21
N GLU A 312 1.55 -27.81 -17.44
CA GLU A 312 2.64 -28.17 -16.50
C GLU A 312 4.00 -28.30 -17.20
N TYR A 313 4.02 -28.69 -18.49
CA TYR A 313 5.23 -28.76 -19.32
C TYR A 313 5.52 -27.48 -20.11
N GLY A 314 4.81 -26.37 -19.82
CA GLY A 314 5.00 -25.08 -20.48
C GLY A 314 4.57 -25.05 -21.95
N LYS A 315 3.64 -25.91 -22.35
CA LYS A 315 3.11 -25.97 -23.72
C LYS A 315 1.85 -25.10 -23.85
N VAL A 316 1.61 -24.55 -25.02
CA VAL A 316 0.39 -23.81 -25.36
C VAL A 316 -0.65 -24.79 -25.88
N VAL A 317 -1.89 -24.68 -25.39
CA VAL A 317 -2.99 -25.57 -25.76
C VAL A 317 -4.06 -24.82 -26.53
N ILE A 318 -4.34 -25.29 -27.75
CA ILE A 318 -5.43 -24.78 -28.59
C ILE A 318 -6.54 -25.82 -28.63
N GLY A 319 -7.71 -25.51 -28.06
CA GLY A 319 -8.89 -26.35 -28.21
C GLY A 319 -9.68 -26.02 -29.48
N CYS A 320 -10.31 -27.02 -30.07
CA CYS A 320 -11.23 -26.84 -31.19
C CYS A 320 -12.40 -27.83 -31.07
N GLY A 321 -13.64 -27.32 -31.04
CA GLY A 321 -14.81 -28.18 -30.88
C GLY A 321 -16.10 -27.47 -31.27
N TYR A 322 -17.18 -28.23 -31.47
CA TYR A 322 -18.49 -27.67 -31.78
C TYR A 322 -19.04 -26.84 -30.62
N GLU A 323 -19.58 -25.66 -30.92
CA GLU A 323 -20.06 -24.71 -29.90
C GLU A 323 -21.04 -25.35 -28.90
N ASN A 324 -21.96 -26.18 -29.39
CA ASN A 324 -23.02 -26.80 -28.56
C ASN A 324 -22.59 -28.09 -27.85
N GLN A 325 -21.39 -28.61 -28.13
CA GLN A 325 -20.87 -29.85 -27.54
C GLN A 325 -19.57 -29.64 -26.77
N THR A 326 -19.05 -28.41 -26.77
CA THR A 326 -17.84 -28.05 -26.06
C THR A 326 -18.10 -27.99 -24.56
N ASN A 327 -17.33 -28.77 -23.80
CA ASN A 327 -17.29 -28.65 -22.35
C ASN A 327 -16.66 -27.32 -21.93
N LYS A 328 -17.37 -26.56 -21.07
CA LYS A 328 -16.90 -25.25 -20.58
C LYS A 328 -15.56 -25.32 -19.84
N VAL A 329 -15.28 -26.44 -19.16
CA VAL A 329 -14.03 -26.66 -18.43
C VAL A 329 -12.87 -26.79 -19.42
N LEU A 330 -13.02 -27.57 -20.48
CA LEU A 330 -11.98 -27.69 -21.51
C LEU A 330 -11.68 -26.32 -22.13
N ALA A 331 -12.74 -25.60 -22.53
CA ALA A 331 -12.59 -24.27 -23.13
C ALA A 331 -11.95 -23.25 -22.19
N ALA A 332 -12.15 -23.36 -20.87
CA ALA A 332 -11.54 -22.49 -19.88
C ALA A 332 -10.09 -22.84 -19.57
N VAL A 333 -9.68 -24.10 -19.78
CA VAL A 333 -8.31 -24.56 -19.54
C VAL A 333 -7.42 -24.29 -20.76
N CYS A 334 -7.93 -24.37 -21.99
CA CYS A 334 -7.13 -24.04 -23.17
C CYS A 334 -6.76 -22.54 -23.22
N ASP A 335 -5.58 -22.22 -23.76
CA ASP A 335 -5.15 -20.84 -23.98
C ASP A 335 -5.98 -20.15 -25.07
N TYR A 336 -6.30 -20.92 -26.11
CA TYR A 336 -7.19 -20.51 -27.19
C TYR A 336 -8.22 -21.60 -27.44
N PHE A 337 -9.44 -21.20 -27.80
CA PHE A 337 -10.48 -22.16 -28.16
C PHE A 337 -11.24 -21.70 -29.40
N PHE A 338 -11.13 -22.48 -30.47
CA PHE A 338 -11.88 -22.26 -31.70
C PHE A 338 -13.21 -23.01 -31.65
N ARG A 339 -14.32 -22.27 -31.77
CA ARG A 339 -15.67 -22.86 -31.78
C ARG A 339 -16.10 -23.13 -33.21
N LEU A 340 -16.33 -24.40 -33.53
CA LEU A 340 -16.89 -24.82 -34.80
C LEU A 340 -18.40 -24.52 -34.84
N PRO A 341 -18.93 -24.04 -35.97
CA PRO A 341 -20.36 -23.83 -36.15
C PRO A 341 -21.15 -25.13 -35.93
N ASP A 342 -22.35 -25.03 -35.35
CA ASP A 342 -23.17 -26.21 -35.07
C ASP A 342 -23.59 -26.92 -36.39
N PRO A 343 -23.24 -28.21 -36.54
CA PRO A 343 -23.58 -29.01 -37.71
C PRO A 343 -25.09 -29.24 -37.85
N LEU A 344 -25.88 -29.12 -36.79
CA LEU A 344 -27.34 -29.30 -36.78
C LEU A 344 -28.10 -28.01 -37.13
N GLN A 345 -27.49 -26.83 -36.98
CA GLN A 345 -28.10 -25.55 -37.37
C GLN A 345 -27.94 -25.26 -38.87
N GLN A 346 -26.87 -25.74 -39.51
CA GLN A 346 -26.65 -25.54 -40.95
C GLN A 346 -27.73 -26.19 -41.85
N LYS A 347 -28.42 -27.25 -41.38
CA LYS A 347 -29.52 -27.90 -42.12
C LYS A 347 -30.81 -27.06 -42.22
N LYS A 348 -30.98 -25.99 -41.44
CA LYS A 348 -32.19 -25.14 -41.52
C LYS A 348 -32.13 -24.06 -42.62
N ILE A 349 -30.98 -23.84 -43.26
CA ILE A 349 -30.78 -22.75 -44.22
C ILE A 349 -30.86 -23.25 -45.69
N SER A 350 -30.91 -24.56 -45.94
CA SER A 350 -31.00 -25.15 -47.28
C SER A 350 -32.34 -25.86 -47.55
N ASN A 351 -33.45 -25.11 -47.49
CA ASN A 351 -34.63 -25.44 -48.29
C ASN A 351 -34.71 -24.44 -49.46
N PRO A 352 -34.79 -24.90 -50.73
CA PRO A 352 -34.82 -24.01 -51.87
C PRO A 352 -36.15 -23.24 -51.88
N ILE A 353 -36.06 -21.91 -51.91
CA ILE A 353 -37.18 -21.06 -52.28
C ILE A 353 -37.36 -21.22 -53.80
N THR A 354 -38.22 -22.15 -54.19
CA THR A 354 -38.90 -22.12 -55.48
C THR A 354 -40.34 -22.49 -55.25
N THR A 355 -41.22 -21.49 -55.27
CA THR A 355 -42.23 -21.37 -56.32
C THR A 355 -43.00 -20.05 -56.18
N VAL A 356 -43.15 -19.43 -57.34
CA VAL A 356 -43.92 -18.22 -57.63
C VAL A 356 -45.41 -18.52 -57.39
N GLU A 357 -46.12 -17.65 -56.67
CA GLU A 357 -47.58 -17.53 -56.80
C GLU A 357 -47.90 -16.18 -57.45
N GLU A 358 -48.41 -16.26 -58.69
CA GLU A 358 -49.07 -15.15 -59.39
C GLU A 358 -50.41 -14.79 -58.71
N PRO A 359 -50.84 -13.52 -58.80
CA PRO A 359 -52.15 -13.12 -58.28
C PRO A 359 -53.28 -13.60 -59.19
N LYS A 360 -54.27 -14.27 -58.57
CA LYS A 360 -55.52 -14.71 -59.22
C LYS A 360 -56.26 -13.54 -59.87
N ARG A 361 -56.42 -13.61 -61.20
CA ARG A 361 -57.48 -12.89 -61.92
C ARG A 361 -58.85 -13.37 -61.43
N ARG A 362 -59.70 -12.44 -60.99
CA ARG A 362 -61.16 -12.61 -61.05
C ARG A 362 -61.67 -11.74 -62.19
N ASN A 363 -62.18 -12.41 -63.23
CA ASN A 363 -62.95 -11.81 -64.31
C ASN A 363 -64.43 -11.63 -63.88
N ASN A 364 -65.00 -10.55 -64.41
CA ASN A 364 -66.41 -10.32 -64.78
C ASN A 364 -67.47 -10.31 -63.68
N SER A 365 -68.03 -9.12 -63.41
CA SER A 365 -69.34 -8.65 -63.92
C SER A 365 -69.51 -7.17 -63.58
#